data_AF-A0AAD6ZDQ3-F1
#
_entry.id   AF-A0AAD6ZDQ3-F1
#
_cell.length_a   1.000
_cell.length_b   1.000
_cell.length_c   1.000
_cell.angle_alpha   90.00
_cell.angle_beta   90.00
_cell.angle_gamma   90.00
#
_symmetry.space_group_name_H-M   'P 1'
#
loop_
_entity.id
_entity.type
_entity.pdbx_description
1 polymer ?
#
loop_
_entity_poly.entity_id
_entity_poly.type
_entity_poly.pdbx_seq_one_letter_code
_entity_poly.pdbx_strand_id
1 'polypeptide(L)'
;PHPDAAVFIVAWIMDSCDDVRLDGKPKDPSIPRGSYSHAQKLRAAATYGFGRLHGLGSLAWQKSEVSGKMIGNPSVSETVSRYMITLRKKKVRAGEVATSARAITPEIIYKLYHYNNEPEVAEIKPVTRRRRNAPVDINQWGGGRSRIMLHAVYVISFLCLLRFDEALKIQLQDIRKLTDASFELNLPFRKTSQYGGKITHRVA
;
A
#
# COMPACT_ATOMS: atom_id res chain seq x y z
N PRO A 1 6.81 26.80 19.78
CA PRO A 1 7.06 25.35 19.98
C PRO A 1 8.50 25.15 20.48
N HIS A 2 8.75 24.15 21.35
CA HIS A 2 10.08 23.90 21.89
C HIS A 2 11.09 23.59 20.78
N PRO A 3 12.37 24.04 20.85
CA PRO A 3 13.36 23.79 19.81
C PRO A 3 13.53 22.30 19.47
N ASP A 4 13.50 21.47 20.51
CA ASP A 4 13.66 20.01 20.41
C ASP A 4 12.37 19.24 20.12
N ALA A 5 11.28 19.93 19.72
CA ALA A 5 10.00 19.27 19.44
C ALA A 5 10.12 18.12 18.42
N ALA A 6 11.00 18.26 17.41
CA ALA A 6 11.30 17.20 16.47
C ALA A 6 11.92 15.96 17.14
N VAL A 7 12.81 16.17 18.11
CA VAL A 7 13.45 15.09 18.89
C VAL A 7 12.43 14.41 19.80
N PHE A 8 11.53 15.17 20.42
CA PHE A 8 10.46 14.60 21.25
C PHE A 8 9.49 13.72 20.43
N ILE A 9 9.17 14.11 19.20
CA ILE A 9 8.38 13.26 18.30
C ILE A 9 9.12 11.96 18.00
N VAL A 10 10.42 12.02 17.72
CA VAL A 10 11.24 10.82 17.51
C VAL A 10 11.25 9.94 18.76
N ALA A 11 11.44 10.51 19.95
CA ALA A 11 11.44 9.79 21.20
C ALA A 11 10.10 9.08 21.45
N TRP A 12 8.99 9.76 21.19
CA TRP A 12 7.65 9.20 21.33
C TRP A 12 7.40 8.02 20.38
N ILE A 13 7.80 8.14 19.11
CA ILE A 13 7.71 7.05 18.13
C ILE A 13 8.66 5.90 18.51
N MET A 14 9.87 6.21 18.99
CA MET A 14 10.87 5.23 19.40
C MET A 14 10.38 4.40 20.58
N ASP A 15 9.82 5.04 21.60
CA ASP A 15 9.27 4.37 22.76
C ASP A 15 8.10 3.44 22.42
N SER A 16 7.27 3.83 21.45
CA SER A 16 6.12 3.03 21.03
C SER A 16 6.47 1.89 20.05
N CYS A 17 7.43 2.12 19.15
CA CYS A 17 7.60 1.29 17.96
C CYS A 17 9.00 0.68 17.79
N ASP A 18 10.06 1.25 18.36
CA ASP A 18 11.43 0.72 18.16
C ASP A 18 11.73 -0.41 19.16
N ASP A 19 12.73 -1.23 18.82
CA ASP A 19 13.24 -2.31 19.66
C ASP A 19 14.26 -1.82 20.69
N VAL A 20 14.55 -0.53 20.66
CA VAL A 20 15.50 0.15 21.52
C VAL A 20 14.75 1.19 22.35
N ARG A 21 15.14 1.33 23.61
CA ARG A 21 14.65 2.35 24.54
C ARG A 21 15.39 3.67 24.32
N LEU A 22 14.91 4.73 24.95
CA LEU A 22 15.55 6.05 24.92
C LEU A 22 16.97 6.06 25.55
N ASP A 23 17.27 5.11 26.42
CA ASP A 23 18.61 4.91 27.00
C ASP A 23 19.56 4.12 26.09
N GLY A 24 19.12 3.75 24.88
CA GLY A 24 19.91 2.97 23.92
C GLY A 24 19.92 1.47 24.19
N LYS A 25 19.27 0.98 25.25
CA LYS A 25 19.23 -0.45 25.56
C LYS A 25 18.14 -1.16 24.76
N PRO A 26 18.34 -2.45 24.40
CA PRO A 26 17.29 -3.24 23.78
C PRO A 26 16.08 -3.35 24.74
N LYS A 27 14.88 -3.24 24.19
CA LYS A 27 13.65 -3.54 24.91
C LYS A 27 13.49 -5.03 25.11
N ASP A 28 12.90 -5.39 26.24
CA ASP A 28 12.56 -6.77 26.54
C ASP A 28 11.64 -7.38 25.45
N PRO A 29 11.84 -8.63 25.03
CA PRO A 29 10.95 -9.30 24.06
C PRO A 29 9.48 -9.33 24.47
N SER A 30 9.17 -9.37 25.78
CA SER A 30 7.80 -9.39 26.31
C SER A 30 7.01 -8.10 26.08
N ILE A 31 7.70 -6.97 25.82
CA ILE A 31 7.04 -5.69 25.62
C ILE A 31 6.51 -5.62 24.17
N PRO A 32 5.19 -5.43 23.96
CA PRO A 32 4.62 -5.31 22.63
C PRO A 32 5.14 -4.04 21.94
N ARG A 33 5.45 -4.15 20.63
CA ARG A 33 5.98 -3.05 19.83
C ARG A 33 4.99 -2.68 18.72
N GLY A 34 4.82 -1.39 18.50
CA GLY A 34 4.09 -0.89 17.34
C GLY A 34 4.75 -1.29 16.01
N SER A 35 3.90 -1.54 15.01
CA SER A 35 4.33 -1.74 13.62
C SER A 35 4.81 -0.44 12.98
N TYR A 36 5.46 -0.51 11.83
CA TYR A 36 5.80 0.69 11.06
C TYR A 36 4.55 1.50 10.67
N SER A 37 3.43 0.82 10.38
CA SER A 37 2.14 1.48 10.15
C SER A 37 1.66 2.24 11.39
N HIS A 38 1.85 1.69 12.59
CA HIS A 38 1.56 2.39 13.83
C HIS A 38 2.43 3.65 13.96
N ALA A 39 3.74 3.55 13.69
CA ALA A 39 4.63 4.71 13.67
C ALA A 39 4.19 5.81 12.66
N GLN A 40 3.71 5.42 11.47
CA GLN A 40 3.15 6.37 10.50
C GLN A 40 1.93 7.12 11.04
N LYS A 41 1.05 6.42 11.78
CA LYS A 41 -0.12 7.03 12.43
C LYS A 41 0.31 8.03 13.52
N LEU A 42 1.29 7.67 14.35
CA LEU A 42 1.85 8.58 15.36
C LEU A 42 2.41 9.85 14.72
N ARG A 43 3.23 9.70 13.66
CA ARG A 43 3.76 10.85 12.90
C ARG A 43 2.64 11.70 12.31
N ALA A 44 1.62 11.10 11.70
CA ALA A 44 0.48 11.82 11.13
C ALA A 44 -0.31 12.59 12.20
N ALA A 45 -0.50 12.00 13.38
CA ALA A 45 -1.14 12.66 14.52
C ALA A 45 -0.33 13.88 14.98
N ALA A 46 1.00 13.77 15.08
CA ALA A 46 1.86 14.90 15.38
C ALA A 46 1.75 16.00 14.30
N THR A 47 1.78 15.62 13.01
CA THR A 47 1.60 16.58 11.90
C THR A 47 0.28 17.34 12.03
N TYR A 48 -0.81 16.64 12.31
CA TYR A 48 -2.12 17.24 12.51
C TYR A 48 -2.13 18.18 13.73
N GLY A 49 -1.63 17.72 14.87
CA GLY A 49 -1.58 18.51 16.10
C GLY A 49 -0.81 19.82 15.92
N PHE A 50 0.44 19.73 15.45
CA PHE A 50 1.26 20.93 15.23
C PHE A 50 0.74 21.80 14.08
N GLY A 51 0.25 21.19 13.00
CA GLY A 51 -0.20 21.93 11.83
C GLY A 51 -1.52 22.65 12.05
N ARG A 52 -2.52 21.95 12.62
CA ARG A 52 -3.90 22.44 12.71
C ARG A 52 -4.27 22.99 14.08
N LEU A 53 -3.86 22.35 15.17
CA LEU A 53 -4.19 22.83 16.52
C LEU A 53 -3.27 23.97 16.96
N HIS A 54 -1.98 23.90 16.61
CA HIS A 54 -1.01 24.95 16.94
C HIS A 54 -0.76 25.95 15.79
N GLY A 55 -1.47 25.82 14.67
CA GLY A 55 -1.40 26.77 13.56
C GLY A 55 -0.03 26.88 12.88
N LEU A 56 0.87 25.91 13.07
CA LEU A 56 2.22 25.94 12.48
C LEU A 56 2.23 25.51 11.00
N GLY A 57 1.07 25.07 10.49
CA GLY A 57 0.88 24.66 9.10
C GLY A 57 1.73 23.44 8.69
N SER A 58 2.16 23.44 7.44
CA SER A 58 2.96 22.38 6.81
C SER A 58 4.36 22.83 6.43
N LEU A 59 4.80 24.01 6.88
CA LEU A 59 6.13 24.54 6.59
C LEU A 59 7.22 23.66 7.21
N ALA A 60 8.36 23.56 6.52
CA ALA A 60 9.51 22.82 7.01
C ALA A 60 10.02 23.41 8.35
N TRP A 61 10.32 22.51 9.29
CA TRP A 61 10.86 22.87 10.62
C TRP A 61 12.24 23.50 10.49
N GLN A 62 12.37 24.77 10.82
CA GLN A 62 13.62 25.52 10.67
C GLN A 62 13.72 26.65 11.68
N LYS A 63 14.94 27.13 11.94
CA LYS A 63 15.16 28.31 12.77
C LYS A 63 14.99 29.56 11.90
N SER A 64 14.11 30.47 12.32
CA SER A 64 13.93 31.75 11.65
C SER A 64 15.17 32.61 11.84
N GLU A 65 15.76 33.08 10.74
CA GLU A 65 16.91 34.00 10.78
C GLU A 65 16.56 35.35 11.42
N VAL A 66 15.32 35.80 11.24
CA VAL A 66 14.83 37.09 11.74
C VAL A 66 14.50 37.05 13.23
N SER A 67 13.78 36.02 13.68
CA SER A 67 13.29 35.96 15.06
C SER A 67 14.13 35.07 15.98
N GLY A 68 15.06 34.28 15.43
CA GLY A 68 15.83 33.26 16.16
C GLY A 68 14.99 32.10 16.69
N LYS A 69 13.67 32.12 16.52
CA LYS A 69 12.74 31.09 17.00
C LYS A 69 12.54 29.99 15.96
N MET A 70 12.19 28.79 16.43
CA MET A 70 11.82 27.70 15.53
C MET A 70 10.43 27.94 14.93
N ILE A 71 10.34 27.80 13.61
CA ILE A 71 9.13 27.95 12.80
C ILE A 71 8.86 26.67 11.98
N GLY A 72 7.61 26.49 11.57
CA GLY A 72 7.14 25.33 10.82
C GLY A 72 6.71 24.17 11.71
N ASN A 73 6.48 23.01 11.10
CA ASN A 73 5.94 21.84 11.78
C ASN A 73 7.04 20.82 12.10
N PRO A 74 7.30 20.49 13.38
CA PRO A 74 8.39 19.60 13.76
C PRO A 74 8.23 18.17 13.22
N SER A 75 7.03 17.71 12.89
CA SER A 75 6.81 16.35 12.33
C SER A 75 7.28 16.19 10.87
N VAL A 76 7.43 17.31 10.15
CA VAL A 76 7.98 17.35 8.78
C VAL A 76 9.47 17.68 8.76
N SER A 77 10.11 17.78 9.93
CA SER A 77 11.55 17.97 10.04
C SER A 77 12.35 16.85 9.37
N GLU A 78 13.58 17.17 8.99
CA GLU A 78 14.53 16.18 8.48
C GLU A 78 14.82 15.11 9.54
N THR A 79 14.95 15.49 10.81
CA THR A 79 15.20 14.58 11.94
C THR A 79 14.15 13.47 12.04
N VAL A 80 12.86 13.83 12.02
CA VAL A 80 11.75 12.86 12.07
C VAL A 80 11.72 12.01 10.79
N SER A 81 11.94 12.62 9.62
CA SER A 81 11.94 11.91 8.34
C SER A 81 13.06 10.87 8.26
N ARG A 82 14.28 11.23 8.66
CA ARG A 82 15.45 10.36 8.69
C ARG A 82 15.24 9.21 9.68
N TYR A 83 14.69 9.50 10.85
CA TYR A 83 14.35 8.45 11.82
C TYR A 83 13.33 7.45 11.26
N MET A 84 12.25 7.92 10.63
CA MET A 84 11.24 7.04 10.03
C MET A 84 11.81 6.13 8.94
N ILE A 85 12.74 6.61 8.11
CA ILE A 85 13.43 5.78 7.10
C ILE A 85 14.23 4.66 7.78
N THR A 86 14.97 4.98 8.83
CA THR A 86 15.75 4.01 9.59
C THR A 86 14.86 2.99 10.28
N LEU A 87 13.78 3.45 10.94
CA LEU A 87 12.80 2.59 11.59
C LEU A 87 12.16 1.62 10.59
N ARG A 88 11.79 2.10 9.39
CA ARG A 88 11.27 1.24 8.31
C ARG A 88 12.23 0.11 7.96
N LYS A 89 13.52 0.42 7.78
CA LYS A 89 14.55 -0.57 7.47
C LYS A 89 14.72 -1.59 8.60
N LYS A 90 14.69 -1.14 9.86
CA LYS A 90 14.76 -2.03 11.04
C LYS A 90 13.56 -2.98 11.07
N LYS A 91 12.34 -2.47 10.86
CA LYS A 91 11.11 -3.27 10.85
C LYS A 91 11.09 -4.31 9.74
N VAL A 92 11.50 -3.92 8.53
CA VAL A 92 11.65 -4.88 7.41
C VAL A 92 12.67 -5.98 7.75
N ARG A 93 13.80 -5.62 8.37
CA ARG A 93 14.81 -6.60 8.82
C ARG A 93 14.26 -7.54 9.90
N ALA A 94 13.39 -7.05 10.77
CA ALA A 94 12.70 -7.84 11.78
C ALA A 94 11.55 -8.71 11.21
N GLY A 95 11.36 -8.72 9.88
CA GLY A 95 10.33 -9.53 9.21
C GLY A 95 8.97 -8.87 9.10
N GLU A 96 8.83 -7.56 9.43
CA GLU A 96 7.59 -6.85 9.16
C GLU A 96 7.37 -6.73 7.65
N VAL A 97 6.34 -7.41 7.16
CA VAL A 97 5.96 -7.36 5.75
C VAL A 97 5.54 -5.93 5.41
N ALA A 98 6.12 -5.37 4.35
CA ALA A 98 5.81 -4.01 3.91
C ALA A 98 4.29 -3.83 3.73
N THR A 99 3.72 -2.85 4.43
CA THR A 99 2.26 -2.62 4.54
C THR A 99 1.55 -2.43 3.19
N SER A 100 2.26 -2.08 2.12
CA SER A 100 1.71 -1.87 0.78
C SER A 100 1.70 -3.11 -0.12
N ALA A 101 2.15 -4.26 0.36
CA ALA A 101 2.22 -5.48 -0.44
C ALA A 101 1.55 -6.66 0.27
N ARG A 102 0.21 -6.60 0.41
CA ARG A 102 -0.54 -7.86 0.29
C ARG A 102 -0.43 -8.27 -1.17
N ALA A 103 0.69 -8.91 -1.52
CA ALA A 103 0.88 -9.50 -2.82
C ALA A 103 -0.27 -10.48 -3.05
N ILE A 104 -0.87 -10.44 -4.24
CA ILE A 104 -1.81 -11.47 -4.65
C ILE A 104 -1.00 -12.77 -4.70
N THR A 105 -1.41 -13.74 -3.89
CA THR A 105 -0.76 -15.05 -3.84
C THR A 105 -1.49 -16.04 -4.75
N PRO A 106 -0.84 -17.13 -5.18
CA PRO A 106 -1.52 -18.20 -5.92
C PRO A 106 -2.78 -18.72 -5.21
N GLU A 107 -2.75 -18.81 -3.88
CA GLU A 107 -3.87 -19.30 -3.08
C GLU A 107 -5.07 -18.34 -3.13
N ILE A 108 -4.82 -17.03 -3.19
CA ILE A 108 -5.87 -16.02 -3.35
C ILE A 108 -6.53 -16.15 -4.71
N ILE A 109 -5.75 -16.34 -5.79
CA ILE A 109 -6.28 -16.54 -7.14
C ILE A 109 -7.08 -17.85 -7.23
N TYR A 110 -6.55 -18.92 -6.64
CA TYR A 110 -7.23 -20.21 -6.56
C TYR A 110 -8.60 -20.10 -5.87
N LYS A 111 -8.66 -19.47 -4.70
CA LYS A 111 -9.93 -19.22 -3.98
C LYS A 111 -10.90 -18.38 -4.81
N LEU A 112 -10.39 -17.37 -5.51
CA LEU A 112 -11.21 -16.51 -6.37
C LEU A 112 -11.78 -17.27 -7.58
N TYR A 113 -10.99 -18.19 -8.16
CA TYR A 113 -11.46 -19.08 -9.22
C TYR A 113 -12.62 -19.95 -8.74
N HIS A 114 -12.46 -20.67 -7.62
CA HIS A 114 -13.52 -21.55 -7.11
C HIS A 114 -14.78 -20.78 -6.76
N TYR A 115 -14.65 -19.66 -6.04
CA TYR A 115 -15.78 -18.82 -5.68
C TYR A 115 -16.57 -18.30 -6.90
N ASN A 116 -15.88 -17.88 -7.97
CA ASN A 116 -16.55 -17.37 -9.18
C ASN A 116 -17.19 -18.48 -10.02
N ASN A 117 -16.78 -19.75 -9.86
CA ASN A 117 -17.34 -20.90 -10.57
C ASN A 117 -18.41 -21.63 -9.76
N GLU A 118 -18.72 -21.20 -8.53
CA GLU A 118 -19.87 -21.72 -7.79
C GLU A 118 -21.18 -21.43 -8.55
N PRO A 119 -22.09 -22.40 -8.68
CA PRO A 119 -23.28 -22.27 -9.54
C PRO A 119 -24.18 -21.09 -9.15
N GLU A 120 -24.26 -20.75 -7.86
CA GLU A 120 -25.04 -19.61 -7.36
C GLU A 120 -24.44 -18.24 -7.75
N VAL A 121 -23.13 -18.20 -8.00
CA VAL A 121 -22.31 -16.99 -8.23
C VAL A 121 -21.99 -16.81 -9.72
N ALA A 122 -21.86 -17.92 -10.44
CA ALA A 122 -21.54 -18.01 -11.87
C ALA A 122 -22.68 -17.49 -12.75
N GLU A 123 -23.92 -17.59 -12.30
CA GLU A 123 -25.06 -17.05 -13.02
C GLU A 123 -25.00 -15.51 -13.06
N ILE A 124 -24.81 -14.96 -14.26
CA ILE A 124 -24.77 -13.51 -14.47
C ILE A 124 -26.20 -12.96 -14.37
N LYS A 125 -26.55 -12.50 -13.17
CA LYS A 125 -27.83 -11.82 -12.93
C LYS A 125 -27.87 -10.47 -13.65
N PRO A 126 -29.02 -10.07 -14.23
CA PRO A 126 -29.16 -8.77 -14.86
C PRO A 126 -28.95 -7.64 -13.84
N VAL A 127 -28.41 -6.51 -14.30
CA VAL A 127 -28.13 -5.35 -13.45
C VAL A 127 -29.45 -4.78 -12.93
N THR A 128 -29.81 -5.12 -11.70
CA THR A 128 -30.95 -4.50 -11.02
C THR A 128 -30.54 -3.12 -10.52
N ARG A 129 -31.25 -2.07 -10.96
CA ARG A 129 -31.08 -0.72 -10.40
C ARG A 129 -31.37 -0.75 -8.91
N ARG A 130 -30.35 -0.51 -8.10
CA ARG A 130 -30.46 -0.47 -6.65
C ARG A 130 -31.35 0.70 -6.21
N ARG A 131 -32.31 0.47 -5.32
CA ARG A 131 -33.05 1.55 -4.64
C ARG A 131 -32.10 2.28 -3.69
N ARG A 132 -32.16 3.62 -3.69
CA ARG A 132 -31.25 4.51 -2.93
C ARG A 132 -31.14 4.18 -1.43
N ASN A 133 -32.14 3.50 -0.84
CA ASN A 133 -32.25 3.23 0.59
C ASN A 133 -32.09 1.75 0.98
N ALA A 134 -31.64 0.86 0.08
CA ALA A 134 -31.41 -0.54 0.44
C ALA A 134 -30.10 -0.72 1.26
N PRO A 135 -30.06 -1.60 2.28
CA PRO A 135 -28.84 -1.88 3.03
C PRO A 135 -27.68 -2.30 2.12
N VAL A 136 -26.48 -1.77 2.37
CA VAL A 136 -25.27 -2.11 1.61
C VAL A 136 -24.75 -3.44 2.14
N ASP A 137 -25.13 -4.54 1.48
CA ASP A 137 -24.33 -5.76 1.59
C ASP A 137 -23.00 -5.50 0.88
N ILE A 138 -21.92 -5.40 1.66
CA ILE A 138 -20.55 -5.18 1.18
C ILE A 138 -20.16 -6.28 0.18
N ASN A 139 -20.74 -7.48 0.30
CA ASN A 139 -20.44 -8.60 -0.59
C ASN A 139 -21.07 -8.46 -1.99
N GLN A 140 -21.97 -7.48 -2.21
CA GLN A 140 -22.66 -7.24 -3.49
C GLN A 140 -22.08 -6.07 -4.30
N TRP A 141 -20.79 -5.81 -4.17
CA TRP A 141 -20.13 -4.60 -4.63
C TRP A 141 -19.99 -4.42 -6.15
N GLY A 142 -20.23 -5.45 -6.98
CA GLY A 142 -20.05 -5.35 -8.44
C GLY A 142 -20.78 -6.37 -9.32
N GLY A 143 -21.57 -7.28 -8.74
CA GLY A 143 -22.23 -8.35 -9.48
C GLY A 143 -21.27 -9.35 -10.16
N GLY A 144 -21.81 -10.33 -10.88
CA GLY A 144 -21.02 -11.42 -11.47
C GLY A 144 -20.01 -10.96 -12.54
N ARG A 145 -20.42 -10.05 -13.43
CA ARG A 145 -19.56 -9.57 -14.53
C ARG A 145 -18.30 -8.86 -14.04
N SER A 146 -18.44 -7.90 -13.12
CA SER A 146 -17.27 -7.17 -12.61
C SER A 146 -16.33 -8.08 -11.81
N ARG A 147 -16.86 -9.08 -11.09
CA ARG A 147 -16.03 -10.09 -10.41
C ARG A 147 -15.19 -10.91 -11.40
N ILE A 148 -15.80 -11.40 -12.49
CA ILE A 148 -15.09 -12.17 -13.52
C ILE A 148 -14.04 -11.31 -14.23
N MET A 149 -14.38 -10.06 -14.57
CA MET A 149 -13.43 -9.11 -15.18
C MET A 149 -12.24 -8.86 -14.26
N LEU A 150 -12.47 -8.60 -12.97
CA LEU A 150 -11.40 -8.39 -12.01
C LEU A 150 -10.55 -9.63 -11.80
N HIS A 151 -11.17 -10.81 -11.78
CA HIS A 151 -10.44 -12.07 -11.71
C HIS A 151 -9.48 -12.21 -12.91
N ALA A 152 -9.95 -11.93 -14.13
CA ALA A 152 -9.09 -11.94 -15.32
C ALA A 152 -7.93 -10.94 -15.20
N VAL A 153 -8.20 -9.71 -14.75
CA VAL A 153 -7.14 -8.69 -14.52
C VAL A 153 -6.13 -9.17 -13.47
N TYR A 154 -6.57 -9.76 -12.36
CA TYR A 154 -5.67 -10.28 -11.33
C TYR A 154 -4.80 -11.43 -11.85
N VAL A 155 -5.36 -12.34 -12.65
CA VAL A 155 -4.59 -13.43 -13.29
C VAL A 155 -3.55 -12.87 -14.25
N ILE A 156 -3.92 -11.91 -15.11
CA ILE A 156 -2.98 -11.26 -16.04
C ILE A 156 -1.88 -10.51 -15.27
N SER A 157 -2.25 -9.74 -14.25
CA SER A 157 -1.29 -9.05 -13.38
C SER A 157 -0.33 -10.02 -12.71
N PHE A 158 -0.83 -11.17 -12.24
CA PHE A 158 -0.02 -12.18 -11.57
C PHE A 158 0.94 -12.88 -12.53
N LEU A 159 0.46 -13.35 -13.69
CA LEU A 159 1.27 -14.06 -14.68
C LEU A 159 2.34 -13.15 -15.30
N CYS A 160 1.98 -11.89 -15.59
CA CYS A 160 2.88 -10.94 -16.23
C CYS A 160 3.65 -10.06 -15.23
N LEU A 161 3.48 -10.26 -13.91
CA LEU A 161 4.08 -9.46 -12.84
C LEU A 161 3.85 -7.95 -13.03
N LEU A 162 2.61 -7.59 -13.35
CA LEU A 162 2.19 -6.22 -13.60
C LEU A 162 1.62 -5.60 -12.35
N ARG A 163 1.80 -4.28 -12.22
CA ARG A 163 0.98 -3.50 -11.30
C ARG A 163 -0.45 -3.42 -11.84
N PHE A 164 -1.40 -3.15 -10.95
CA PHE A 164 -2.82 -3.12 -11.33
C PHE A 164 -3.12 -1.99 -12.32
N ASP A 165 -2.46 -0.83 -12.18
CA ASP A 165 -2.58 0.29 -13.11
C ASP A 165 -1.98 0.00 -14.49
N GLU A 166 -0.99 -0.88 -14.57
CA GLU A 166 -0.42 -1.36 -15.82
C GLU A 166 -1.38 -2.33 -16.52
N ALA A 167 -1.95 -3.29 -15.79
CA ALA A 167 -2.89 -4.25 -16.35
C ALA A 167 -4.17 -3.58 -16.90
N LEU A 168 -4.63 -2.49 -16.28
CA LEU A 168 -5.78 -1.71 -16.77
C LEU A 168 -5.52 -0.96 -18.09
N LYS A 169 -4.27 -0.84 -18.53
CA LYS A 169 -3.92 -0.21 -19.82
C LYS A 169 -4.00 -1.17 -21.00
N ILE A 170 -4.11 -2.48 -20.74
CA ILE A 170 -4.20 -3.52 -21.76
C ILE A 170 -5.54 -3.37 -22.49
N GLN A 171 -5.48 -3.32 -23.82
CA GLN A 171 -6.64 -3.25 -24.69
C GLN A 171 -6.85 -4.57 -25.42
N LEU A 172 -8.04 -4.75 -26.03
CA LEU A 172 -8.35 -5.98 -26.76
C LEU A 172 -7.36 -6.25 -27.90
N GLN A 173 -6.90 -5.20 -28.59
CA GLN A 173 -5.92 -5.29 -29.67
C GLN A 173 -4.55 -5.82 -29.25
N ASP A 174 -4.25 -5.76 -27.95
CA ASP A 174 -3.01 -6.26 -27.36
C ASP A 174 -3.05 -7.78 -27.14
N ILE A 175 -4.23 -8.40 -27.22
CA ILE A 175 -4.46 -9.82 -27.02
C ILE A 175 -4.63 -10.48 -28.39
N ARG A 176 -3.76 -11.44 -28.72
CA ARG A 176 -3.86 -12.23 -29.95
C ARG A 176 -4.05 -13.70 -29.62
N LYS A 177 -5.03 -14.34 -30.25
CA LYS A 177 -5.20 -15.79 -30.15
C LYS A 177 -4.12 -16.47 -30.99
N LEU A 178 -3.30 -17.32 -30.38
CA LEU A 178 -2.30 -18.14 -31.09
C LEU A 178 -2.86 -19.53 -31.40
N THR A 179 -3.48 -20.17 -30.41
CA THR A 179 -4.14 -21.47 -30.54
C THR A 179 -5.44 -21.48 -29.73
N ASP A 180 -6.19 -22.59 -29.76
CA ASP A 180 -7.40 -22.73 -28.94
C ASP A 180 -7.13 -22.71 -27.42
N ALA A 181 -5.89 -23.00 -27.01
CA ALA A 181 -5.47 -23.02 -25.61
C ALA A 181 -4.49 -21.89 -25.23
N SER A 182 -4.02 -21.07 -26.19
CA SER A 182 -3.00 -20.07 -25.91
C SER A 182 -3.30 -18.71 -26.55
N PHE A 183 -2.97 -17.67 -25.80
CA PHE A 183 -3.03 -16.29 -26.23
C PHE A 183 -1.67 -15.62 -26.06
N GLU A 184 -1.30 -14.79 -27.02
CA GLU A 184 -0.20 -13.85 -26.92
C GLU A 184 -0.72 -12.54 -26.35
N LEU A 185 -0.06 -12.04 -25.31
CA LEU A 185 -0.34 -10.74 -24.72
C LEU A 185 0.82 -9.79 -25.02
N ASN A 186 0.56 -8.78 -25.85
CA ASN A 186 1.53 -7.73 -26.17
C ASN A 186 1.40 -6.60 -25.15
N LEU A 187 2.40 -6.42 -24.29
CA LEU A 187 2.34 -5.35 -23.29
C LEU A 187 2.64 -3.99 -23.93
N PRO A 188 1.71 -3.01 -23.89
CA PRO A 188 1.91 -1.70 -24.53
C PRO A 188 2.89 -0.78 -23.76
N PHE A 189 3.48 -1.27 -22.67
CA PHE A 189 4.42 -0.55 -21.82
C PHE A 189 5.64 -1.43 -21.51
N ARG A 190 6.77 -0.78 -21.27
CA ARG A 190 8.03 -1.46 -20.98
C ARG A 190 8.01 -2.03 -19.56
N LYS A 191 7.98 -3.36 -19.43
CA LYS A 191 8.34 -4.05 -18.19
C LYS A 191 9.82 -3.73 -17.91
N THR A 192 10.15 -3.29 -16.70
CA THR A 192 11.51 -2.89 -16.28
C THR A 192 12.48 -4.07 -16.19
N SER A 193 12.65 -4.82 -17.28
CA SER A 193 13.80 -5.69 -17.47
C SER A 193 14.98 -4.83 -17.88
N GLN A 194 16.11 -5.00 -17.18
CA GLN A 194 17.40 -4.41 -17.55
C GLN A 194 17.90 -4.95 -18.91
N TYR A 195 17.33 -6.07 -19.38
CA TYR A 195 17.56 -6.66 -20.70
C TYR A 195 16.20 -7.02 -21.35
N GLY A 196 15.69 -6.14 -22.20
CA GLY A 196 14.38 -6.31 -22.85
C GLY A 196 14.36 -7.50 -23.80
N GLY A 197 13.53 -8.50 -23.52
CA GLY A 197 13.23 -9.61 -24.41
C GLY A 197 11.73 -9.92 -24.40
N LYS A 198 11.19 -10.37 -25.53
CA LYS A 198 9.80 -10.85 -25.65
C LYS A 198 9.63 -12.06 -24.74
N ILE A 199 8.76 -11.96 -23.73
CA ILE A 199 8.40 -13.11 -22.89
C ILE A 199 7.15 -13.74 -23.52
N THR A 200 7.34 -14.85 -24.22
CA THR A 200 6.23 -15.69 -24.69
C THR A 200 5.78 -16.56 -23.51
N HIS A 201 4.65 -16.23 -22.89
CA HIS A 201 4.03 -17.09 -21.89
C HIS A 201 3.23 -18.19 -22.60
N ARG A 202 3.68 -19.44 -22.53
CA ARG A 202 2.84 -20.60 -22.85
C ARG A 202 2.01 -20.93 -21.62
N VAL A 203 0.71 -20.70 -21.69
CA VAL A 203 -0.24 -21.32 -20.76
C VAL A 203 -0.51 -22.71 -21.32
N ALA A 204 -0.13 -23.74 -20.57
CA ALA A 204 -0.45 -25.14 -20.84
C ALA A 204 -1.73 -25.51 -20.08
#